data_AF-A0A497S9E3-F1
#
_entry.id   AF-A0A497S9E3-F1
#
_cell.length_a   1.000
_cell.length_b   1.000
_cell.length_c   1.000
_cell.angle_alpha   90.00
_cell.angle_beta   90.00
_cell.angle_gamma   90.00
#
_symmetry.space_group_name_H-M   'P 1'
#
loop_
_entity.id
_entity.type
_entity.pdbx_description
1 polymer ?
#
loop_
_entity_poly.entity_id
_entity_poly.type
_entity_poly.pdbx_seq_one_letter_code
_entity_poly.pdbx_strand_id
1 'polypeptide(L)'
;MRLIIFTGENCPKCPQAKKVVEEVTKLLKMEKGKDWDILNIDDEKNLITALQYQIASTPSIVIDGEVFSVGEIPKKEDLIERLKLKSS
;
A
#
# COMPACT_ATOMS: atom_id res chain seq x y z
N MET A 1 -8.68 -8.50 6.21
CA MET A 1 -8.27 -7.29 5.46
C MET A 1 -6.78 -7.12 5.59
N ARG A 2 -6.05 -7.03 4.47
CA ARG A 2 -4.61 -6.76 4.48
C ARG A 2 -4.23 -5.68 3.48
N LEU A 3 -3.58 -4.62 3.92
CA LEU A 3 -3.05 -3.55 3.05
C LEU A 3 -1.55 -3.76 2.80
N ILE A 4 -1.12 -3.68 1.56
CA ILE A 4 0.29 -3.78 1.19
C ILE A 4 0.65 -2.56 0.36
N ILE A 5 1.63 -1.78 0.82
CA ILE A 5 2.21 -0.70 0.03
C ILE A 5 3.56 -1.15 -0.53
N PHE A 6 3.67 -1.11 -1.86
CA PHE A 6 4.90 -1.36 -2.59
C PHE A 6 5.65 -0.05 -2.78
N THR A 7 6.91 -0.04 -2.36
CA THR A 7 7.81 1.13 -2.42
C THR A 7 9.13 0.73 -3.05
N GLY A 8 9.88 1.70 -3.57
CA GLY A 8 11.25 1.50 -4.07
C GLY A 8 12.20 2.49 -3.40
N GLU A 9 13.47 2.09 -3.23
CA GLU A 9 14.50 2.92 -2.56
C GLU A 9 14.72 4.26 -3.26
N ASN A 10 14.63 4.28 -4.58
CA ASN A 10 14.90 5.49 -5.37
C ASN A 10 13.63 6.27 -5.76
N CYS A 11 12.51 6.06 -5.06
CA CYS A 11 11.22 6.68 -5.43
C CYS A 11 10.92 7.93 -4.58
N PRO A 12 10.90 9.14 -5.17
CA PRO A 12 10.67 10.39 -4.44
C PRO A 12 9.26 10.50 -3.85
N LYS A 13 8.28 9.76 -4.42
CA LYS A 13 6.88 9.76 -4.00
C LYS A 13 6.56 8.75 -2.89
N CYS A 14 7.40 7.75 -2.69
CA CYS A 14 7.22 6.73 -1.65
C CYS A 14 7.12 7.28 -0.21
N PRO A 15 7.96 8.24 0.25
CA PRO A 15 7.83 8.77 1.60
C PRO A 15 6.49 9.46 1.85
N GLN A 16 5.92 10.11 0.84
CA GLN A 16 4.60 10.73 0.96
C GLN A 16 3.49 9.68 1.01
N ALA A 17 3.56 8.63 0.17
CA ALA A 17 2.61 7.51 0.22
C ALA A 17 2.64 6.77 1.56
N LYS A 18 3.83 6.54 2.13
CA LYS A 18 4.00 5.94 3.46
C LYS A 18 3.29 6.75 4.53
N LYS A 19 3.46 8.09 4.55
CA LYS A 19 2.76 8.96 5.50
C LYS A 19 1.25 8.82 5.41
N VAL A 20 0.69 8.85 4.20
CA VAL A 20 -0.77 8.70 4.01
C VAL A 20 -1.24 7.35 4.56
N VAL A 21 -0.56 6.26 4.19
CA VAL A 21 -0.91 4.91 4.66
C VAL A 21 -0.79 4.82 6.19
N GLU A 22 0.30 5.31 6.78
CA GLU A 22 0.51 5.30 8.24
C GLU A 22 -0.55 6.09 8.99
N GLU A 23 -0.97 7.25 8.48
CA GLU A 23 -2.05 8.02 9.09
C GLU A 23 -3.38 7.27 9.02
N VAL A 24 -3.70 6.67 7.87
CA VAL A 24 -4.96 5.92 7.70
C VAL A 24 -4.97 4.67 8.57
N THR A 25 -3.90 3.88 8.57
CA THR A 25 -3.80 2.65 9.36
C THR A 25 -3.85 2.95 10.85
N LYS A 26 -3.24 4.05 11.31
CA LYS A 26 -3.34 4.53 12.69
C LYS A 26 -4.77 4.92 13.07
N LEU A 27 -5.50 5.62 12.20
CA LEU A 27 -6.90 5.99 12.43
C LEU A 27 -7.80 4.76 12.53
N LEU A 28 -7.52 3.72 11.74
CA LEU A 28 -8.26 2.47 11.71
C LEU A 28 -7.76 1.44 12.74
N LYS A 29 -6.79 1.80 13.60
CA LYS A 29 -6.16 0.92 14.59
C LYS A 29 -5.60 -0.38 14.00
N MET A 30 -5.06 -0.30 12.79
CA MET A 30 -4.45 -1.42 12.07
C MET A 30 -3.02 -1.68 12.56
N GLU A 31 -2.68 -2.95 12.73
CA GLU A 31 -1.36 -3.39 13.19
C GLU A 31 -0.42 -3.65 12.01
N LYS A 32 0.79 -3.08 12.05
CA LYS A 32 1.82 -3.34 11.04
C LYS A 32 2.32 -4.79 11.14
N GLY A 33 2.48 -5.47 10.01
CA GLY A 33 2.85 -6.90 9.94
C GLY A 33 1.67 -7.86 10.04
N LYS A 34 0.47 -7.34 10.35
CA LYS A 34 -0.77 -8.13 10.46
C LYS A 34 -1.85 -7.60 9.53
N ASP A 35 -2.25 -6.35 9.73
CA ASP A 35 -3.28 -5.68 8.92
C ASP A 35 -2.66 -4.91 7.75
N TRP A 36 -1.41 -4.46 7.88
CA TRP A 36 -0.73 -3.77 6.79
C TRP A 36 0.78 -3.98 6.77
N ASP A 37 1.39 -3.91 5.58
CA ASP A 37 2.82 -4.06 5.38
C ASP A 37 3.37 -3.10 4.32
N ILE A 38 4.67 -2.82 4.42
CA ILE A 38 5.43 -2.07 3.43
C ILE A 38 6.41 -3.04 2.79
N LEU A 39 6.28 -3.28 1.49
CA LEU A 39 7.21 -4.10 0.72
C LEU A 39 8.10 -3.21 -0.14
N ASN A 40 9.41 -3.43 -0.05
CA ASN A 40 10.38 -2.74 -0.89
C ASN A 40 10.68 -3.60 -2.12
N ILE A 41 10.34 -3.11 -3.31
CA ILE A 41 10.55 -3.85 -4.57
C ILE A 41 12.03 -3.98 -4.98
N ASP A 42 12.94 -3.30 -4.28
CA ASP A 42 14.38 -3.53 -4.44
C ASP A 42 14.80 -4.93 -3.94
N ASP A 43 14.03 -5.52 -3.02
CA ASP A 43 14.21 -6.92 -2.62
C ASP A 43 13.57 -7.86 -3.65
N GLU A 44 14.33 -8.85 -4.11
CA GLU A 44 13.92 -9.80 -5.16
C GLU A 44 12.58 -10.48 -4.86
N LYS A 45 12.31 -10.85 -3.60
CA LYS A 45 11.06 -11.52 -3.22
C LYS A 45 9.86 -10.59 -3.30
N ASN A 46 10.05 -9.35 -2.88
CA ASN A 46 9.03 -8.33 -2.94
C ASN A 46 8.76 -7.89 -4.37
N LEU A 47 9.78 -7.85 -5.23
CA LEU A 47 9.63 -7.61 -6.66
C LEU A 47 8.75 -8.68 -7.31
N ILE A 48 9.02 -9.96 -7.05
CA ILE A 48 8.21 -11.07 -7.56
C ILE A 48 6.74 -10.90 -7.11
N THR A 49 6.54 -10.55 -5.85
CA THR A 49 5.19 -10.28 -5.30
C THR A 49 4.52 -9.10 -6.01
N ALA A 50 5.24 -8.01 -6.27
CA ALA A 50 4.73 -6.85 -6.99
C ALA A 50 4.31 -7.22 -8.42
N LEU A 51 5.12 -8.03 -9.11
CA LEU A 51 4.82 -8.52 -10.46
C LEU A 51 3.57 -9.42 -10.49
N GLN A 52 3.37 -10.26 -9.46
CA GLN A 52 2.15 -11.07 -9.32
C GLN A 52 0.88 -10.21 -9.22
N TYR A 53 0.98 -9.06 -8.55
CA TYR A 53 -0.09 -8.06 -8.50
C TYR A 53 -0.14 -7.15 -9.74
N GLN A 54 0.64 -7.42 -10.79
CA GLN A 54 0.73 -6.61 -12.01
C GLN A 54 1.09 -5.14 -11.71
N ILE A 55 1.91 -4.91 -10.70
CA ILE A 55 2.35 -3.57 -10.33
C ILE A 55 3.42 -3.10 -11.31
N ALA A 56 3.04 -2.11 -12.12
CA ALA A 56 3.94 -1.52 -13.11
C ALA A 56 4.83 -0.40 -12.54
N SER A 57 4.47 0.21 -11.41
CA SER A 57 5.18 1.37 -10.87
C SER A 57 4.98 1.53 -9.36
N THR A 58 5.98 2.08 -8.68
CA THR A 58 5.89 2.46 -7.26
C THR A 58 5.72 3.98 -7.09
N PRO A 59 5.01 4.46 -6.06
CA PRO A 59 4.33 3.68 -5.03
C PRO A 59 3.07 2.98 -5.55
N SER A 60 2.75 1.80 -5.00
CA SER A 60 1.51 1.09 -5.30
C SER A 60 0.86 0.58 -4.03
N ILE A 61 -0.47 0.55 -3.99
CA ILE A 61 -1.23 0.10 -2.82
C ILE A 61 -2.16 -1.02 -3.25
N VAL A 62 -2.06 -2.14 -2.53
CA VAL A 62 -2.89 -3.32 -2.68
C VAL A 62 -3.68 -3.50 -1.39
N ILE A 63 -4.98 -3.76 -1.50
CA ILE A 63 -5.86 -3.96 -0.36
C ILE A 63 -6.61 -5.27 -0.58
N ASP A 64 -6.39 -6.23 0.31
CA ASP A 64 -7.01 -7.54 0.30
C ASP A 64 -6.74 -8.32 -1.01
N GLY A 65 -5.55 -8.12 -1.57
CA GLY A 65 -5.13 -8.71 -2.85
C GLY A 65 -5.61 -7.96 -4.10
N GLU A 66 -6.42 -6.90 -3.95
CA GLU A 66 -6.85 -6.05 -5.06
C GLU A 66 -5.97 -4.79 -5.17
N VAL A 67 -5.52 -4.48 -6.38
CA VAL A 67 -4.77 -3.26 -6.66
C VAL A 67 -5.70 -2.05 -6.53
N PHE A 68 -5.36 -1.15 -5.60
CA PHE A 68 -6.12 0.08 -5.34
C PHE A 68 -5.53 1.29 -6.07
N SER A 69 -4.20 1.39 -6.14
CA SER A 69 -3.52 2.49 -6.84
C SER A 69 -2.15 2.05 -7.33
N VAL A 70 -1.73 2.55 -8.50
CA VAL A 70 -0.44 2.24 -9.12
C VAL A 70 0.26 3.50 -9.59
N GLY A 71 1.49 3.74 -9.12
CA GLY A 71 2.33 4.87 -9.55
C GLY A 71 1.87 6.24 -9.04
N GLU A 72 0.79 6.28 -8.26
CA GLU A 72 0.22 7.50 -7.70
C GLU A 72 -0.05 7.38 -6.19
N ILE A 73 -0.18 8.54 -5.55
CA ILE A 73 -0.49 8.64 -4.14
C ILE A 73 -1.99 8.88 -4.04
N PRO A 74 -2.78 7.90 -3.55
CA PRO A 74 -4.20 8.12 -3.39
C PRO A 74 -4.46 9.18 -2.32
N LYS A 75 -5.65 9.78 -2.38
CA LYS A 75 -6.13 10.66 -1.32
C LYS A 75 -6.37 9.84 -0.05
N LYS A 76 -6.11 10.49 1.09
CA LYS A 76 -6.32 9.90 2.42
C LYS A 76 -7.77 9.45 2.61
N GLU A 77 -8.72 10.25 2.13
CA GLU A 77 -10.16 10.00 2.25
C GLU A 77 -10.59 8.76 1.44
N ASP A 78 -10.25 8.68 0.16
CA ASP A 78 -10.51 7.50 -0.70
C ASP A 78 -9.95 6.21 -0.09
N LEU A 79 -8.72 6.27 0.44
CA LEU A 79 -8.11 5.10 1.08
C LEU A 79 -8.88 4.66 2.33
N ILE A 80 -9.33 5.60 3.15
CA ILE A 80 -10.16 5.32 4.33
C ILE A 80 -11.49 4.69 3.92
N GLU A 81 -12.17 5.26 2.93
CA GLU A 81 -13.45 4.74 2.44
C GLU A 81 -13.30 3.32 1.91
N ARG A 82 -12.25 3.06 1.11
CA ARG A 82 -11.98 1.73 0.58
C ARG A 82 -11.76 0.68 1.68
N LEU A 83 -11.03 1.04 2.73
CA LEU A 83 -10.77 0.15 3.88
C LEU A 83 -12.02 -0.07 4.75
N LYS A 84 -12.90 0.94 4.84
CA LYS A 84 -14.18 0.82 5.57
C LYS A 84 -15.20 -0.03 4.81
N LEU A 85 -15.33 0.14 3.49
CA LEU A 85 -16.30 -0.57 2.64
C LEU A 85 -16.11 -2.10 2.67
N LYS A 86 -14.86 -2.57 2.77
CA LYS A 86 -14.52 -3.99 2.83
C LYS A 86 -14.68 -4.63 4.21
N SER A 87 -14.98 -3.84 5.25
CA SER A 87 -15.15 -4.31 6.63
C SER A 87 -16.62 -4.54 7.01
N SER A 88 -17.55 -4.49 6.06
CA SER A 88 -19.00 -4.61 6.27
C SER A 88 -19.63 -5.83 5.64
#